data_AF-A0A378T8L0-F1
#
_entry.id   AF-A0A378T8L0-F1
#
_cell.length_a   1.000
_cell.length_b   1.000
_cell.length_c   1.000
_cell.angle_alpha   90.00
_cell.angle_beta   90.00
_cell.angle_gamma   90.00
#
_symmetry.space_group_name_H-M   'P 1'
#
loop_
_entity.id
_entity.type
_entity.pdbx_description
1 polymer ?
#
loop_
_entity_poly.entity_id
_entity_poly.type
_entity_poly.pdbx_seq_one_letter_code
_entity_poly.pdbx_strand_id
1 'polypeptide(L)'
;MTAPATPRVLLDAGGLVVTDDGRRVNVIDRATGGLATAAFVLGVIAVCVAGFGVVALVTGSPSRLLGGLFLIVGLAVAGPAYYVVRKIRNRRTAPLSNCRSVAVLDRKLNLFTVAGGALLPLDRIRFEKRLQFGSSSPKLVAVTPGGVHVLKRGNPFIGSISNADEVLNAVVGG
;
A
#
# COMPACT_ATOMS: atom_id res chain seq x y z
N MET A 1 -2.94 31.79 -18.93
CA MET A 1 -2.99 30.76 -17.86
C MET A 1 -3.02 29.40 -18.54
N THR A 2 -1.89 28.68 -18.59
CA THR A 2 -1.85 27.32 -19.15
C THR A 2 -2.60 26.38 -18.20
N ALA A 3 -3.56 25.62 -18.73
CA ALA A 3 -4.27 24.59 -17.98
C ALA A 3 -3.25 23.66 -17.28
N PRO A 4 -3.48 23.22 -16.03
CA PRO A 4 -2.61 22.27 -15.38
C PRO A 4 -2.54 21.02 -16.24
N ALA A 5 -1.31 20.62 -16.63
CA ALA A 5 -1.09 19.41 -17.41
C ALA A 5 -1.71 18.23 -16.66
N THR A 6 -2.46 17.39 -17.38
CA THR A 6 -3.07 16.19 -16.82
C THR A 6 -1.96 15.32 -16.23
N PRO A 7 -1.99 14.98 -14.93
CA PRO A 7 -0.93 14.19 -14.31
C PRO A 7 -0.82 12.82 -14.99
N ARG A 8 0.32 12.55 -15.61
CA ARG A 8 0.62 11.26 -16.24
C ARG A 8 1.04 10.28 -15.16
N VAL A 9 0.41 9.12 -15.10
CA VAL A 9 0.84 8.04 -14.19
C VAL A 9 2.11 7.39 -14.76
N LEU A 10 3.22 7.50 -14.03
CA LEU A 10 4.49 6.83 -14.37
C LEU A 10 4.52 5.40 -13.82
N LEU A 11 3.90 5.18 -12.65
CA LEU A 11 3.81 3.87 -12.01
C LEU A 11 2.55 3.77 -11.15
N ASP A 12 1.82 2.66 -11.25
CA ASP A 12 0.79 2.27 -10.28
C ASP A 12 1.13 0.86 -9.75
N ALA A 13 1.68 0.80 -8.54
CA ALA A 13 2.00 -0.43 -7.82
C ALA A 13 0.91 -0.77 -6.77
N GLY A 14 -0.35 -0.41 -7.07
CA GLY A 14 -1.53 -0.70 -6.25
C GLY A 14 -1.63 0.19 -5.00
N GLY A 15 -0.70 0.07 -4.07
CA GLY A 15 -0.63 0.89 -2.86
C GLY A 15 0.20 2.17 -3.01
N LEU A 16 1.09 2.21 -4.00
CA LEU A 16 1.96 3.34 -4.32
C LEU A 16 1.68 3.79 -5.76
N VAL A 17 1.56 5.09 -5.98
CA VAL A 17 1.40 5.67 -7.31
C VAL A 17 2.43 6.77 -7.49
N VAL A 18 3.07 6.80 -8.66
CA VAL A 18 3.97 7.87 -9.07
C VAL A 18 3.34 8.60 -10.25
N THR A 19 3.14 9.90 -10.12
CA THR A 19 2.54 10.76 -11.16
C THR A 19 3.49 11.87 -11.56
N ASP A 20 3.51 12.24 -12.83
CA ASP A 20 4.30 13.33 -13.39
C ASP A 20 3.37 14.37 -14.05
N ASP A 21 3.43 15.62 -13.61
CA ASP A 21 2.69 16.75 -14.22
C ASP A 21 3.58 17.58 -15.17
N GLY A 22 4.75 17.07 -15.54
CA GLY A 22 5.79 17.71 -16.33
C GLY A 22 6.80 18.46 -15.47
N ARG A 23 6.32 19.20 -14.47
CA ARG A 23 7.18 19.96 -13.55
C ARG A 23 7.55 19.15 -12.32
N ARG A 24 6.58 18.44 -11.75
CA ARG A 24 6.66 17.74 -10.48
C ARG A 24 6.34 16.28 -10.66
N VAL A 25 7.13 15.45 -9.97
CA VAL A 25 6.83 14.04 -9.79
C VAL A 25 6.37 13.82 -8.36
N ASN A 26 5.10 13.43 -8.20
CA ASN A 26 4.50 13.12 -6.91
C ASN A 26 4.52 11.62 -6.66
N VAL A 27 4.95 11.24 -5.48
CA VAL A 27 4.89 9.87 -4.95
C VAL A 27 3.76 9.82 -3.94
N ILE A 28 2.75 9.01 -4.20
CA ILE A 28 1.47 8.99 -3.48
C ILE A 28 1.27 7.63 -2.84
N ASP A 29 0.99 7.60 -1.53
CA ASP A 29 0.61 6.38 -0.82
C ASP A 29 -0.91 6.33 -0.59
N ARG A 30 -1.57 5.30 -1.11
CA ARG A 30 -3.01 5.02 -0.90
C ARG A 30 -3.31 4.43 0.50
N ALA A 31 -2.30 4.26 1.34
CA ALA A 31 -2.37 3.76 2.71
C ALA A 31 -3.13 2.43 2.85
N THR A 32 -2.97 1.53 1.88
CA THR A 32 -3.67 0.22 1.85
C THR A 32 -2.96 -0.88 2.64
N GLY A 33 -1.69 -0.66 3.03
CA GLY A 33 -0.81 -1.62 3.72
C GLY A 33 -1.46 -2.36 4.88
N GLY A 34 -1.72 -1.64 5.98
CA GLY A 34 -2.31 -2.25 7.18
C GLY A 34 -3.70 -2.85 6.94
N LEU A 35 -4.48 -2.27 6.02
CA LEU A 35 -5.79 -2.79 5.66
C LEU A 35 -5.67 -4.17 4.98
N ALA A 36 -4.69 -4.39 4.11
CA ALA A 36 -4.57 -5.70 3.46
C ALA A 36 -4.10 -6.79 4.41
N THR A 37 -3.20 -6.48 5.35
CA THR A 37 -2.83 -7.42 6.41
C THR A 37 -4.06 -7.79 7.25
N ALA A 38 -4.87 -6.80 7.64
CA ALA A 38 -6.11 -7.04 8.37
C ALA A 38 -7.11 -7.88 7.55
N ALA A 39 -7.31 -7.55 6.27
CA ALA A 39 -8.20 -8.31 5.39
C ALA A 39 -7.76 -9.78 5.25
N PHE A 40 -6.46 -10.02 5.10
CA PHE A 40 -5.92 -11.37 5.00
C PHE A 40 -6.14 -12.16 6.30
N VAL A 41 -5.75 -11.60 7.45
CA VAL A 41 -5.88 -12.28 8.75
C VAL A 41 -7.35 -12.57 9.06
N LEU A 42 -8.24 -11.58 8.91
CA LEU A 42 -9.67 -11.77 9.14
C LEU A 42 -10.28 -12.77 8.15
N GLY A 43 -9.83 -12.74 6.89
CA GLY A 43 -10.26 -13.70 5.87
C GLY A 43 -9.89 -15.14 6.23
N VAL A 44 -8.64 -15.38 6.64
CA VAL A 44 -8.19 -16.71 7.07
C VAL A 44 -8.98 -17.18 8.29
N ILE A 45 -9.15 -16.33 9.31
CA ILE A 45 -9.93 -16.68 10.50
C ILE A 45 -11.37 -17.04 10.12
N ALA A 46 -12.03 -16.21 9.30
CA ALA A 46 -13.40 -16.44 8.86
C ALA A 46 -13.52 -17.77 8.10
N VAL A 47 -12.61 -18.06 7.17
CA VAL A 47 -12.61 -19.30 6.38
C VAL A 47 -12.37 -20.51 7.26
N CYS A 48 -11.38 -20.48 8.15
CA CYS A 48 -11.09 -21.60 9.05
C CYS A 48 -12.29 -21.88 9.97
N VAL A 49 -12.80 -20.84 10.66
CA VAL A 49 -13.88 -20.99 11.64
C VAL A 49 -15.18 -21.43 10.97
N ALA A 50 -15.57 -20.79 9.87
CA ALA A 50 -16.76 -21.19 9.12
C ALA A 50 -16.59 -22.59 8.50
N GLY A 51 -15.42 -22.90 7.96
CA GLY A 51 -15.10 -24.20 7.36
C GLY A 51 -15.23 -25.34 8.37
N PHE A 52 -14.65 -25.20 9.56
CA PHE A 52 -14.84 -26.18 10.64
C PHE A 52 -16.31 -26.28 11.08
N GLY A 53 -17.03 -25.17 11.11
CA GLY A 53 -18.48 -25.15 11.38
C GLY A 53 -19.28 -25.98 10.37
N VAL A 54 -19.02 -25.77 9.07
CA VAL A 54 -19.64 -26.54 7.98
C VAL A 54 -19.30 -28.02 8.11
N VAL A 55 -18.03 -28.37 8.31
CA VAL A 55 -17.61 -29.77 8.47
C VAL A 55 -18.32 -30.43 9.65
N ALA A 56 -18.37 -29.78 10.81
CA ALA A 56 -19.04 -30.32 12.00
C ALA A 56 -20.57 -30.45 11.83
N LEU A 57 -21.21 -29.56 11.06
CA LEU A 57 -22.62 -29.67 10.72
C LEU A 57 -22.90 -30.88 9.81
N VAL A 58 -22.03 -31.12 8.83
CA VAL A 58 -22.16 -32.23 7.87
C VAL A 58 -21.84 -33.57 8.51
N THR A 59 -20.72 -33.67 9.24
CA THR A 59 -20.25 -34.94 9.82
C THR A 59 -20.92 -35.24 11.16
N GLY A 60 -21.49 -34.25 11.83
CA GLY A 60 -22.03 -34.38 13.18
C GLY A 60 -20.96 -34.52 14.28
N SER A 61 -19.67 -34.45 13.94
CA SER A 61 -18.55 -34.55 14.87
C SER A 61 -17.81 -33.22 14.96
N PRO A 62 -17.56 -32.66 16.16
CA PRO A 62 -17.88 -33.20 17.49
C PRO A 62 -19.36 -33.02 17.92
N SER A 63 -20.07 -32.02 17.41
CA SER A 63 -21.54 -31.91 17.52
C SER A 63 -22.08 -30.91 16.50
N ARG A 64 -23.34 -31.09 16.06
CA ARG A 64 -23.99 -30.16 15.13
C ARG A 64 -24.25 -28.79 15.74
N LEU A 65 -24.55 -28.72 17.04
CA LEU A 65 -24.78 -27.45 17.73
C LEU A 65 -23.51 -26.61 17.78
N LEU A 66 -22.36 -27.25 18.09
CA LEU A 66 -21.07 -26.57 18.06
C LEU A 66 -20.71 -26.15 16.62
N GLY A 67 -20.99 -27.00 15.62
CA GLY A 67 -20.82 -26.64 14.21
C GLY A 67 -21.62 -25.39 13.81
N GLY A 68 -22.88 -25.30 14.25
CA GLY A 68 -23.72 -24.13 14.04
C GLY A 68 -23.15 -22.86 14.67
N LEU A 69 -22.66 -22.95 15.92
CA LEU A 69 -22.01 -21.81 16.60
C LEU A 69 -20.74 -21.36 15.87
N PHE A 70 -19.89 -22.29 15.45
CA PHE A 70 -18.69 -21.99 14.68
C PHE A 70 -19.05 -21.31 13.36
N LEU A 71 -20.09 -21.77 12.65
CA LEU A 71 -20.53 -21.15 11.41
C LEU A 71 -20.98 -19.69 11.63
N ILE A 72 -21.77 -19.44 12.68
CA ILE A 72 -22.22 -18.08 13.04
C ILE A 72 -21.04 -17.18 13.35
N VAL A 73 -20.08 -17.64 14.15
CA VAL A 73 -18.87 -16.88 14.48
C VAL A 73 -18.03 -16.60 13.23
N GLY A 74 -17.85 -17.60 12.36
CA GLY A 74 -17.13 -17.43 11.09
C GLY A 74 -17.75 -16.37 10.19
N LEU A 75 -19.08 -16.37 10.07
CA LEU A 75 -19.83 -15.33 9.33
C LEU A 75 -19.73 -13.96 10.00
N ALA A 76 -19.77 -13.89 11.33
CA ALA A 76 -19.58 -12.64 12.06
C ALA A 76 -18.20 -12.03 11.81
N VAL A 77 -17.13 -12.84 11.70
CA VAL A 77 -15.78 -12.38 11.34
C VAL A 77 -15.66 -12.02 9.86
N ALA A 78 -16.42 -12.68 8.98
CA ALA A 78 -16.44 -12.37 7.54
C ALA A 78 -16.96 -10.94 7.25
N GLY A 79 -17.88 -10.43 8.07
CA GLY A 79 -18.40 -9.06 7.94
C GLY A 79 -17.31 -7.98 7.99
N PRO A 80 -16.51 -7.89 9.06
CA PRO A 80 -15.34 -7.02 9.13
C PRO A 80 -14.33 -7.25 8.00
N ALA A 81 -14.05 -8.50 7.62
CA ALA A 81 -13.14 -8.79 6.50
C ALA A 81 -13.65 -8.14 5.20
N TYR A 82 -14.94 -8.30 4.90
CA TYR A 82 -15.60 -7.68 3.75
C TYR A 82 -15.54 -6.14 3.82
N TYR A 83 -15.80 -5.55 4.99
CA TYR A 83 -15.70 -4.10 5.17
C TYR A 83 -14.29 -3.58 4.89
N VAL A 84 -13.24 -4.27 5.37
CA VAL A 84 -11.85 -3.89 5.12
C VAL A 84 -11.52 -4.00 3.64
N VAL A 85 -11.94 -5.07 2.95
CA VAL A 85 -11.75 -5.22 1.50
C VAL A 85 -12.45 -4.10 0.72
N ARG A 86 -13.69 -3.77 1.09
CA ARG A 86 -14.43 -2.65 0.50
C ARG A 86 -13.71 -1.33 0.72
N LYS A 87 -13.15 -1.10 1.91
CA LYS A 87 -12.35 0.09 2.22
C LYS A 87 -11.08 0.17 1.37
N ILE A 88 -10.40 -0.95 1.11
CA ILE A 88 -9.25 -1.00 0.19
C ILE A 88 -9.68 -0.63 -1.22
N ARG A 89 -10.78 -1.20 -1.72
CA ARG A 89 -11.33 -0.88 -3.05
C ARG A 89 -11.64 0.60 -3.18
N ASN A 90 -12.35 1.18 -2.20
CA ASN A 90 -12.67 2.60 -2.18
C ASN A 90 -11.42 3.49 -2.18
N ARG A 91 -10.35 3.10 -1.47
CA ARG A 91 -9.08 3.83 -1.48
C ARG A 91 -8.34 3.72 -2.81
N ARG A 92 -8.47 2.60 -3.53
CA ARG A 92 -7.88 2.42 -4.87
C ARG A 92 -8.60 3.22 -5.95
N THR A 93 -9.91 3.41 -5.81
CA THR A 93 -10.73 4.18 -6.76
C THR A 93 -10.85 5.66 -6.39
N ALA A 94 -10.37 6.06 -5.20
CA ALA A 94 -10.40 7.45 -4.77
C ALA A 94 -9.51 8.33 -5.68
N PRO A 95 -9.91 9.59 -5.93
CA PRO A 95 -9.06 10.55 -6.63
C PRO A 95 -7.69 10.69 -5.95
N LEU A 96 -6.62 10.73 -6.76
CA LEU A 96 -5.24 10.84 -6.27
C LEU A 96 -4.99 12.14 -5.49
N SER A 97 -5.76 13.20 -5.76
CA SER A 97 -5.74 14.47 -5.03
C SER A 97 -6.06 14.32 -3.55
N ASN A 98 -6.82 13.29 -3.18
CA ASN A 98 -7.23 13.03 -1.79
C ASN A 98 -6.27 12.06 -1.09
N CYS A 99 -5.28 11.53 -1.80
CA CYS A 99 -4.31 10.60 -1.25
C CYS A 99 -3.12 11.36 -0.68
N ARG A 100 -2.46 10.77 0.32
CA ARG A 100 -1.29 11.37 0.95
C ARG A 100 -0.11 11.34 -0.02
N SER A 101 0.38 12.50 -0.41
CA SER A 101 1.71 12.62 -1.02
C SER A 101 2.76 12.28 0.03
N VAL A 102 3.59 11.29 -0.24
CA VAL A 102 4.71 10.85 0.63
C VAL A 102 6.04 11.45 0.20
N ALA A 103 6.17 11.84 -1.07
CA ALA A 103 7.30 12.62 -1.56
C ALA A 103 6.93 13.40 -2.83
N VAL A 104 7.65 14.50 -3.07
CA VAL A 104 7.51 15.36 -4.25
C VAL A 104 8.90 15.70 -4.77
N LEU A 105 9.13 15.53 -6.06
CA LEU A 105 10.30 16.01 -6.78
C LEU A 105 9.85 17.19 -7.65
N ASP A 106 10.37 18.40 -7.43
CA ASP A 106 10.10 19.59 -8.25
C ASP A 106 11.32 19.86 -9.14
N ARG A 107 11.23 19.50 -10.42
CA ARG A 107 12.32 19.67 -11.41
C ARG A 107 12.68 21.13 -11.62
N LYS A 108 11.69 22.04 -11.57
CA LYS A 108 11.92 23.47 -11.79
C LYS A 108 12.73 24.10 -10.66
N LEU A 109 12.49 23.67 -9.42
CA LEU A 109 13.23 24.16 -8.26
C LEU A 109 14.46 23.31 -7.94
N ASN A 110 14.63 22.17 -8.62
CA ASN A 110 15.63 21.16 -8.32
C ASN A 110 15.55 20.66 -6.85
N LEU A 111 14.34 20.47 -6.33
CA LEU A 111 14.09 20.13 -4.93
C LEU A 111 13.29 18.84 -4.76
N PHE A 112 13.69 18.07 -3.75
CA PHE A 112 13.00 16.94 -3.18
C PHE A 112 12.37 17.31 -1.84
N THR A 113 11.11 16.95 -1.66
CA THR A 113 10.41 17.07 -0.38
C THR A 113 9.84 15.72 0.01
N VAL A 114 10.11 15.27 1.24
CA VAL A 114 9.48 14.08 1.82
C VAL A 114 8.37 14.48 2.80
N ALA A 115 7.30 13.70 2.88
CA ALA A 115 6.16 14.04 3.73
C ALA A 115 6.56 14.15 5.21
N GLY A 116 6.52 15.38 5.72
CA GLY A 116 6.90 15.73 7.09
C GLY A 116 8.39 16.03 7.28
N GLY A 117 9.15 16.34 6.23
CA GLY A 117 10.61 16.52 6.36
C GLY A 117 11.27 17.45 5.35
N ALA A 118 12.60 17.32 5.30
CA ALA A 118 13.55 18.25 4.70
C ALA A 118 13.37 18.47 3.19
N LEU A 119 13.62 19.72 2.77
CA LEU A 119 13.84 20.11 1.38
C LEU A 119 15.30 19.86 1.03
N LEU A 120 15.55 19.02 0.03
CA LEU A 120 16.89 18.63 -0.38
C LEU A 120 17.06 18.81 -1.89
N PRO A 121 18.25 19.16 -2.38
CA PRO A 121 18.54 19.15 -3.80
C PRO A 121 18.35 17.76 -4.43
N LEU A 122 17.80 17.67 -5.65
CA LEU A 122 17.54 16.38 -6.32
C LEU A 122 18.83 15.59 -6.61
N ASP A 123 19.94 16.26 -6.88
CA ASP A 123 21.26 15.67 -7.15
C ASP A 123 21.85 14.93 -5.94
N ARG A 124 21.33 15.19 -4.73
CA ARG A 124 21.82 14.59 -3.48
C ARG A 124 20.97 13.44 -2.97
N ILE A 125 19.95 13.03 -3.71
CA ILE A 125 19.04 11.96 -3.29
C ILE A 125 19.17 10.74 -4.18
N ARG A 126 18.95 9.57 -3.60
CA ARG A 126 18.87 8.30 -4.32
C ARG A 126 17.72 7.47 -3.77
N PHE A 127 17.02 6.75 -4.66
CA PHE A 127 15.95 5.85 -4.26
C PHE A 127 16.45 4.41 -4.26
N GLU A 128 16.10 3.67 -3.20
CA GLU A 128 16.51 2.28 -3.03
C GLU A 128 15.36 1.43 -2.46
N LYS A 129 15.37 0.15 -2.82
CA LYS A 129 14.63 -0.89 -2.10
C LYS A 129 15.50 -1.48 -1.01
N ARG A 130 15.02 -1.49 0.22
CA ARG A 130 15.70 -2.13 1.35
C ARG A 130 14.83 -3.18 1.98
N LEU A 131 15.41 -4.30 2.38
CA LEU A 131 14.71 -5.31 3.17
C LEU A 131 14.32 -4.73 4.55
N GLN A 132 13.29 -5.31 5.16
CA GLN A 132 12.83 -4.91 6.48
C GLN A 132 12.71 -6.15 7.37
N PHE A 133 13.06 -5.99 8.65
CA PHE A 133 12.96 -7.09 9.62
C PHE A 133 11.50 -7.55 9.75
N GLY A 134 11.28 -8.86 9.73
CA GLY A 134 9.94 -9.47 9.85
C GLY A 134 9.08 -9.45 8.58
N SER A 135 9.62 -9.07 7.42
CA SER A 135 8.90 -9.15 6.14
C SER A 135 9.83 -9.38 4.96
N SER A 136 9.45 -10.31 4.07
CA SER A 136 10.12 -10.54 2.79
C SER A 136 9.85 -9.46 1.74
N SER A 137 8.93 -8.52 2.02
CA SER A 137 8.62 -7.41 1.11
C SER A 137 9.54 -6.21 1.39
N PRO A 138 10.34 -5.75 0.40
CA PRO A 138 11.22 -4.61 0.59
C PRO A 138 10.41 -3.31 0.78
N LYS A 139 10.99 -2.36 1.50
CA LYS A 139 10.52 -0.97 1.62
C LYS A 139 11.25 -0.09 0.61
N LEU A 140 10.54 0.89 0.06
CA LEU A 140 11.09 1.97 -0.75
C LEU A 140 11.55 3.09 0.17
N VAL A 141 12.81 3.49 0.01
CA VAL A 141 13.43 4.56 0.79
C VAL A 141 14.04 5.62 -0.12
N ALA A 142 14.03 6.86 0.36
CA ALA A 142 14.88 7.93 -0.14
C ALA A 142 16.12 8.00 0.76
N VAL A 143 17.29 7.81 0.17
CA VAL A 143 18.59 7.99 0.81
C VAL A 143 19.03 9.43 0.58
N THR A 144 19.30 10.13 1.66
CA THR A 144 19.71 11.54 1.66
C THR A 144 20.97 11.70 2.51
N PRO A 145 21.71 12.82 2.40
CA PRO A 145 22.87 13.07 3.25
C PRO A 145 22.52 13.11 4.75
N GLY A 146 21.26 13.47 5.07
CA GLY A 146 20.74 13.51 6.43
C GLY A 146 20.21 12.17 6.96
N GLY A 147 20.23 11.11 6.14
CA GLY A 147 19.81 9.77 6.54
C GLY A 147 18.84 9.10 5.55
N VAL A 148 18.11 8.10 6.03
CA VAL A 148 17.25 7.26 5.20
C VAL A 148 15.78 7.50 5.56
N HIS A 149 15.00 8.00 4.61
CA HIS A 149 13.57 8.26 4.79
C HIS A 149 12.74 7.17 4.13
N VAL A 150 11.84 6.54 4.88
CA VAL A 150 10.95 5.51 4.35
C VAL A 150 9.76 6.15 3.65
N LEU A 151 9.65 5.96 2.34
CA LEU A 151 8.54 6.47 1.54
C LEU A 151 7.35 5.52 1.58
N LYS A 152 7.62 4.23 1.44
CA LYS A 152 6.60 3.18 1.45
C LYS A 152 7.18 1.88 1.97
N ARG A 153 6.47 1.25 2.90
CA ARG A 153 6.78 -0.14 3.30
C ARG A 153 6.07 -1.12 2.38
N GLY A 154 6.79 -2.14 1.93
CA GLY A 154 6.22 -3.23 1.18
C GLY A 154 5.24 -4.03 2.04
N ASN A 155 4.28 -4.69 1.39
CA ASN A 155 3.32 -5.56 2.06
C ASN A 155 3.10 -6.82 1.22
N PRO A 156 3.25 -8.03 1.79
CA PRO A 156 3.16 -9.27 1.04
C PRO A 156 1.76 -9.52 0.44
N PHE A 157 0.72 -8.88 0.98
CA PHE A 157 -0.68 -9.06 0.56
C PHE A 157 -1.15 -8.05 -0.48
N ILE A 158 -0.33 -7.03 -0.80
CA ILE A 158 -0.69 -5.96 -1.77
C ILE A 158 0.20 -6.01 -3.02
N GLY A 159 1.30 -6.75 -2.95
CA GLY A 159 2.30 -6.83 -4.01
C GLY A 159 3.56 -6.03 -3.70
N SER A 160 4.57 -6.24 -4.53
CA SER A 160 5.84 -5.51 -4.48
C SER A 160 5.64 -4.02 -4.76
N ILE A 161 6.61 -3.19 -4.36
CA ILE A 161 6.68 -1.76 -4.73
C ILE A 161 7.11 -1.58 -6.21
N SER A 162 6.98 -2.63 -7.04
CA SER A 162 7.40 -2.71 -8.45
C SER A 162 8.82 -2.15 -8.66
N ASN A 163 9.11 -1.50 -9.79
CA ASN A 163 10.38 -0.84 -10.09
C ASN A 163 10.36 0.66 -9.73
N ALA A 164 9.70 1.05 -8.63
CA ALA A 164 9.56 2.45 -8.23
C ALA A 164 10.90 3.16 -7.99
N ASP A 165 11.89 2.45 -7.45
CA ASP A 165 13.26 2.95 -7.31
C ASP A 165 13.90 3.29 -8.66
N GLU A 166 13.79 2.41 -9.65
CA GLU A 166 14.30 2.66 -11.01
C GLU A 166 13.61 3.86 -11.66
N VAL A 167 12.27 3.91 -11.60
CA VAL A 167 11.49 5.02 -12.16
C VAL A 167 11.86 6.35 -11.51
N LEU A 168 12.01 6.38 -10.19
CA LEU A 168 12.35 7.61 -9.47
C LEU A 168 13.82 8.03 -9.70
N ASN A 169 14.76 7.09 -9.78
CA ASN A 169 16.14 7.40 -10.10
C ASN A 169 16.29 7.90 -11.55
N ALA A 170 15.52 7.35 -12.50
CA ALA A 170 15.48 7.84 -13.88
C ALA A 170 14.96 9.28 -13.96
N VAL A 171 14.00 9.65 -13.09
CA VAL A 171 13.50 11.03 -12.99
C VAL A 171 14.52 12.00 -12.40
N VAL A 172 15.40 11.54 -11.50
CA VAL A 172 16.46 12.37 -10.91
C VAL A 172 17.64 12.54 -11.86
N GLY A 173 17.94 11.51 -12.66
CA GLY A 173 19.09 11.51 -13.57
C GLY A 173 18.84 12.12 -14.96
N GLY A 174 17.59 12.48 -15.29
CA GLY A 174 17.20 13.07 -16.57
C GLY A 174 16.63 14.48 -16.43
#